data_AF-A0A7K3XL82-F1
#
_entry.id   AF-A0A7K3XL82-F1
#
_cell.length_a   1.000
_cell.length_b   1.000
_cell.length_c   1.000
_cell.angle_alpha   90.00
_cell.angle_beta   90.00
_cell.angle_gamma   90.00
#
_symmetry.space_group_name_H-M   'P 1'
#
loop_
_entity.id
_entity.type
_entity.pdbx_description
1 polymer ?
#
loop_
_entity_poly.entity_id
_entity_poly.type
_entity_poly.pdbx_seq_one_letter_code
_entity_poly.pdbx_strand_id
1 'polypeptide(L)'
;MTRLNQTLLFVALLISGIVSGSSSLAQVKRDTLKVLFVGNSYTYVQNLPRVVSIISDSTKTKLVTRKSTVGGAFLSEHWFGKRGLKTKEIITKGKFDIVILQENSMGTIQQPDSTIKYAKLLCQLIKSSGAKPYFYMTWAREKVPQYQDEITNVYSKIAKDNGAILVPVGEA
;
A
#
# COMPACT_ATOMS: atom_id res chain seq x y z
N MET A 1 -31.55 75.80 -33.71
CA MET A 1 -31.02 76.10 -35.05
C MET A 1 -29.83 75.17 -35.30
N THR A 2 -29.86 74.43 -36.42
CA THR A 2 -28.74 73.78 -37.16
C THR A 2 -27.83 72.78 -36.41
N ARG A 3 -27.56 71.55 -36.87
CA ARG A 3 -27.92 70.76 -38.07
C ARG A 3 -27.70 69.27 -37.75
N LEU A 4 -28.58 68.43 -38.28
CA LEU A 4 -28.43 66.97 -38.46
C LEU A 4 -27.49 66.69 -39.65
N ASN A 5 -26.78 65.56 -39.65
CA ASN A 5 -26.56 64.64 -40.79
C ASN A 5 -25.57 63.53 -40.36
N GLN A 6 -26.01 62.30 -40.11
CA GLN A 6 -26.32 61.23 -41.08
C GLN A 6 -25.09 60.69 -41.81
N THR A 7 -24.63 59.49 -41.39
CA THR A 7 -24.12 58.46 -42.32
C THR A 7 -24.45 57.05 -41.81
N LEU A 8 -25.50 56.49 -42.41
CA LEU A 8 -25.81 55.08 -42.75
C LEU A 8 -25.71 53.91 -41.74
N LEU A 9 -26.90 53.32 -41.54
CA LEU A 9 -27.17 51.90 -41.27
C LEU A 9 -26.59 50.96 -42.34
N PHE A 10 -26.16 49.76 -41.94
CA PHE A 10 -26.46 48.50 -42.64
C PHE A 10 -26.65 47.33 -41.67
N VAL A 11 -27.69 46.55 -41.93
CA VAL A 11 -28.25 45.40 -41.21
C VAL A 11 -27.60 44.10 -41.72
N ALA A 12 -27.33 43.09 -40.86
CA ALA A 12 -27.72 41.67 -41.07
C ALA A 12 -27.07 40.66 -40.08
N LEU A 13 -27.96 39.95 -39.37
CA LEU A 13 -28.02 38.54 -38.93
C LEU A 13 -26.80 37.58 -38.84
N LEU A 14 -26.81 36.83 -37.72
CA LEU A 14 -26.47 35.40 -37.50
C LEU A 14 -24.99 34.96 -37.53
N ILE A 15 -24.53 34.32 -36.44
CA ILE A 15 -24.18 32.88 -36.36
C ILE A 15 -23.70 32.50 -34.94
N SER A 16 -24.34 31.45 -34.43
CA SER A 16 -23.96 30.49 -33.37
C SER A 16 -22.46 30.18 -33.17
N GLY A 17 -22.06 29.86 -31.94
CA GLY A 17 -20.87 29.02 -31.64
C GLY A 17 -20.10 29.46 -30.39
N ILE A 18 -20.45 28.96 -29.20
CA ILE A 18 -19.74 27.86 -28.50
C ILE A 18 -18.22 28.08 -28.43
N VAL A 19 -17.69 28.45 -27.26
CA VAL A 19 -16.70 27.64 -26.53
C VAL A 19 -16.90 27.87 -25.03
N SER A 20 -17.84 27.13 -24.45
CA SER A 20 -17.74 26.75 -23.05
C SER A 20 -16.54 25.81 -22.95
N GLY A 21 -15.37 26.36 -22.70
CA GLY A 21 -14.17 25.60 -22.35
C GLY A 21 -14.30 25.07 -20.94
N SER A 22 -15.29 24.22 -20.69
CA SER A 22 -15.28 23.31 -19.55
C SER A 22 -14.15 22.33 -19.83
N SER A 23 -12.93 22.68 -19.44
CA SER A 23 -11.92 21.69 -19.16
C SER A 23 -12.45 20.87 -17.99
N SER A 24 -13.30 19.88 -18.28
CA SER A 24 -13.47 18.76 -17.38
C SER A 24 -12.06 18.20 -17.26
N LEU A 25 -11.46 18.41 -16.10
CA LEU A 25 -10.42 17.52 -15.63
C LEU A 25 -11.13 16.17 -15.55
N ALA A 26 -11.14 15.43 -16.67
CA ALA A 26 -11.59 14.06 -16.71
C ALA A 26 -10.67 13.35 -15.71
N GLN A 27 -11.19 13.13 -14.51
CA GLN A 27 -10.46 12.50 -13.44
C GLN A 27 -10.19 11.09 -13.93
N VAL A 28 -8.97 10.84 -14.42
CA VAL A 28 -8.56 9.54 -14.95
C VAL A 28 -8.94 8.51 -13.89
N LYS A 29 -9.90 7.65 -14.21
CA LYS A 29 -10.33 6.58 -13.32
C LYS A 29 -9.15 5.65 -13.13
N ARG A 30 -8.45 5.80 -12.01
CA ARG A 30 -7.30 4.95 -11.64
C ARG A 30 -7.81 3.64 -11.08
N ASP A 31 -7.13 2.55 -11.41
CA ASP A 31 -7.31 1.29 -10.70
C ASP A 31 -6.93 1.51 -9.23
N THR A 32 -7.62 0.84 -8.32
CA THR A 32 -7.39 0.99 -6.88
C THR A 32 -7.16 -0.37 -6.26
N LEU A 33 -6.11 -0.49 -5.45
CA LEU A 33 -5.83 -1.67 -4.63
C LEU A 33 -5.91 -1.32 -3.15
N LYS A 34 -6.62 -2.14 -2.38
CA LYS A 34 -6.65 -2.10 -0.93
C LYS A 34 -5.51 -2.92 -0.37
N VAL A 35 -4.62 -2.24 0.36
CA VAL A 35 -3.40 -2.85 0.91
C VAL A 35 -3.45 -2.80 2.43
N LEU A 36 -3.27 -3.95 3.09
CA LEU A 36 -3.07 -4.02 4.53
C LEU A 36 -1.59 -4.24 4.83
N PHE A 37 -1.01 -3.37 5.65
CA PHE A 37 0.30 -3.59 6.25
C PHE A 37 0.15 -4.21 7.63
N VAL A 38 0.79 -5.36 7.86
CA VAL A 38 0.80 -6.09 9.13
C VAL A 38 2.24 -6.12 9.63
N GLY A 39 2.48 -5.62 10.84
CA GLY A 39 3.82 -5.61 11.40
C GLY A 39 3.93 -4.76 12.65
N ASN A 40 5.04 -4.05 12.79
CA ASN A 40 5.37 -3.32 14.01
C ASN A 40 5.90 -1.91 13.71
N SER A 41 6.80 -1.39 14.54
CA SER A 41 7.39 -0.06 14.39
C SER A 41 8.08 0.12 13.04
N TYR A 42 8.65 -0.93 12.45
CA TYR A 42 9.27 -0.85 11.12
C TYR A 42 8.23 -0.63 10.01
N THR A 43 6.96 -0.90 10.31
CA THR A 43 5.83 -0.62 9.43
C THR A 43 5.19 0.73 9.75
N TYR A 44 4.93 1.11 11.01
CA TYR A 44 4.12 2.31 11.28
C TYR A 44 4.91 3.60 11.48
N VAL A 45 6.19 3.53 11.80
CA VAL A 45 7.03 4.73 12.01
C VAL A 45 7.12 5.53 10.71
N GLN A 46 7.20 6.85 10.82
CA GLN A 46 7.06 7.81 9.71
C GLN A 46 5.78 7.67 8.87
N ASN A 47 4.76 6.99 9.40
CA ASN A 47 3.52 6.72 8.69
C ASN A 47 3.75 6.07 7.31
N LEU A 48 4.71 5.14 7.21
CA LEU A 48 5.10 4.51 5.95
C LEU A 48 3.91 4.06 5.07
N PRO A 49 2.86 3.36 5.57
CA PRO A 49 1.68 3.01 4.77
C PRO A 49 1.03 4.23 4.10
N ARG A 50 0.93 5.36 4.82
CA ARG A 50 0.37 6.59 4.28
C ARG A 50 1.29 7.21 3.23
N VAL A 51 2.60 7.20 3.45
CA VAL A 51 3.59 7.68 2.46
C VAL A 51 3.50 6.86 1.18
N VAL A 52 3.45 5.53 1.27
CA VAL A 52 3.25 4.63 0.11
C VAL A 52 1.94 4.94 -0.62
N SER A 53 0.85 5.20 0.13
CA SER A 53 -0.41 5.64 -0.47
C SER A 53 -0.25 6.96 -1.24
N ILE A 54 0.44 7.96 -0.68
CA ILE A 54 0.67 9.26 -1.34
C ILE A 54 1.53 9.10 -2.59
N ILE A 55 2.63 8.33 -2.51
CA ILE A 55 3.49 8.06 -3.67
C ILE A 55 2.68 7.42 -4.81
N SER A 56 1.72 6.54 -4.49
CA SER A 56 0.90 5.91 -5.53
C SER A 56 -0.03 6.88 -6.28
N ASP A 57 -0.23 8.12 -5.83
CA ASP A 57 -1.03 9.14 -6.53
C ASP A 57 -0.42 9.52 -7.90
N SER A 58 0.90 9.42 -8.03
CA SER A 58 1.61 9.65 -9.30
C SER A 58 1.67 8.41 -10.19
N THR A 59 1.04 7.30 -9.79
CA THR A 59 1.05 6.03 -10.55
C THR A 59 -0.32 5.77 -11.20
N LYS A 60 -0.37 4.77 -12.09
CA LYS A 60 -1.62 4.33 -12.73
C LYS A 60 -2.59 3.66 -11.73
N THR A 61 -2.07 3.12 -10.63
CA THR A 61 -2.84 2.35 -9.63
C THR A 61 -2.73 2.99 -8.26
N LYS A 62 -3.85 3.50 -7.74
CA LYS A 62 -3.90 4.05 -6.38
C LYS A 62 -3.84 2.92 -5.35
N LEU A 63 -2.98 3.08 -4.35
CA LEU A 63 -2.95 2.21 -3.18
C LEU A 63 -3.72 2.85 -2.02
N VAL A 64 -4.79 2.19 -1.57
CA VAL A 64 -5.54 2.56 -0.37
C VAL A 64 -5.06 1.69 0.77
N THR A 65 -4.31 2.28 1.69
CA THR A 65 -3.56 1.54 2.70
C THR A 65 -4.24 1.55 4.07
N ARG A 66 -4.23 0.42 4.77
CA ARG A 66 -4.50 0.30 6.21
C ARG A 66 -3.33 -0.39 6.91
N LYS A 67 -3.29 -0.32 8.23
CA LYS A 67 -2.27 -0.99 9.04
C LYS A 67 -2.88 -1.74 10.23
N SER A 68 -2.30 -2.88 10.57
CA SER A 68 -2.49 -3.59 11.83
C SER A 68 -1.12 -3.74 12.46
N THR A 69 -0.81 -2.90 13.45
CA THR A 69 0.56 -2.81 13.98
C THR A 69 0.61 -2.55 15.46
N VAL A 70 1.58 -3.16 16.14
CA VAL A 70 1.95 -2.89 17.53
C VAL A 70 3.47 -2.88 17.64
N GLY A 71 4.05 -1.97 18.42
CA GLY A 71 5.51 -1.83 18.55
C GLY A 71 6.20 -3.13 18.98
N GLY A 72 7.24 -3.53 18.24
CA GLY A 72 8.00 -4.78 18.46
C GLY A 72 7.26 -6.09 18.17
N ALA A 73 6.02 -6.05 17.64
CA ALA A 73 5.21 -7.25 17.46
C ALA A 73 5.87 -8.29 16.53
N PHE A 74 5.76 -9.57 16.91
CA PHE A 74 6.08 -10.71 16.05
C PHE A 74 4.87 -11.19 15.25
N LEU A 75 5.07 -11.93 14.15
CA LEU A 75 3.97 -12.53 13.38
C LEU A 75 3.11 -13.48 14.25
N SER A 76 3.72 -14.17 15.21
CA SER A 76 3.01 -15.00 16.19
C SER A 76 1.99 -14.19 17.01
N GLU A 77 2.34 -12.96 17.39
CA GLU A 77 1.45 -12.07 18.14
C GLU A 77 0.26 -11.63 17.30
N HIS A 78 0.47 -11.36 16.00
CA HIS A 78 -0.61 -11.07 15.06
C HIS A 78 -1.57 -12.26 14.91
N TRP A 79 -1.04 -13.49 14.91
CA TRP A 79 -1.85 -14.71 14.81
C TRP A 79 -2.72 -14.94 16.05
N PHE A 80 -2.16 -14.72 17.25
CA PHE A 80 -2.87 -14.89 18.52
C PHE A 80 -3.66 -13.67 18.96
N GLY A 81 -3.52 -12.53 18.30
CA GLY A 81 -4.18 -11.28 18.68
C GLY A 81 -3.65 -10.69 19.99
N LYS A 82 -2.37 -10.92 20.31
CA LYS A 82 -1.78 -10.38 21.54
C LYS A 82 -1.77 -8.86 21.52
N ARG A 83 -1.80 -8.25 22.71
CA ARG A 83 -1.70 -6.79 22.88
C ARG A 83 -2.79 -6.01 22.11
N GLY A 84 -3.96 -6.62 21.94
CA GLY A 84 -5.11 -6.01 21.26
C GLY A 84 -5.07 -6.08 19.72
N LEU A 85 -4.13 -6.83 19.13
CA LEU A 85 -4.06 -7.00 17.68
C LEU A 85 -5.32 -7.73 17.16
N LYS A 86 -6.03 -7.10 16.23
CA LYS A 86 -7.18 -7.69 15.52
C LYS A 86 -6.84 -8.14 14.10
N THR A 87 -5.59 -8.52 13.86
CA THR A 87 -5.04 -8.77 12.51
C THR A 87 -5.89 -9.72 11.69
N LYS A 88 -6.22 -10.89 12.24
CA LYS A 88 -6.99 -11.92 11.54
C LYS A 88 -8.38 -11.41 11.15
N GLU A 89 -9.07 -10.74 12.08
CA GLU A 89 -10.37 -10.14 11.82
C GLU A 89 -10.30 -9.10 10.70
N ILE A 90 -9.29 -8.23 10.74
CA ILE A 90 -9.07 -7.20 9.72
C ILE A 90 -8.84 -7.85 8.34
N ILE A 91 -7.98 -8.88 8.26
CA ILE A 91 -7.73 -9.63 7.01
C ILE A 91 -9.04 -10.21 6.46
N THR A 92 -9.79 -10.95 7.29
CA THR A 92 -11.00 -11.66 6.85
C THR A 92 -12.13 -10.71 6.42
N LYS A 93 -12.32 -9.60 7.13
CA LYS A 93 -13.44 -8.67 6.87
C LYS A 93 -13.09 -7.53 5.90
N GLY A 94 -11.80 -7.23 5.75
CA GLY A 94 -11.32 -6.00 5.10
C GLY A 94 -11.38 -5.98 3.58
N LYS A 95 -11.60 -7.14 2.93
CA LYS A 95 -11.61 -7.29 1.46
C LYS A 95 -10.40 -6.63 0.81
N PHE A 96 -9.21 -6.99 1.30
CA PHE A 96 -7.94 -6.47 0.77
C PHE A 96 -7.55 -7.20 -0.50
N ASP A 97 -6.88 -6.50 -1.41
CA ASP A 97 -6.27 -7.11 -2.59
C ASP A 97 -4.86 -7.65 -2.25
N ILE A 98 -4.17 -6.93 -1.35
CA ILE A 98 -2.80 -7.23 -0.92
C ILE A 98 -2.71 -7.15 0.61
N VAL A 99 -2.03 -8.12 1.22
CA VAL A 99 -1.61 -8.06 2.62
C VAL A 99 -0.10 -8.23 2.70
N ILE A 100 0.58 -7.22 3.23
CA ILE A 100 2.04 -7.18 3.40
C ILE A 100 2.34 -7.56 4.85
N LEU A 101 3.13 -8.62 5.03
CA LEU A 101 3.57 -9.12 6.32
C LEU A 101 5.01 -8.69 6.60
N GLN A 102 5.25 -8.14 7.78
CA GLN A 102 6.57 -7.80 8.31
C GLN A 102 6.77 -8.49 9.65
N GLU A 103 7.79 -9.35 9.76
CA GLU A 103 8.22 -9.95 11.02
C GLU A 103 9.03 -8.96 11.85
N ASN A 104 9.12 -9.17 13.18
CA ASN A 104 10.08 -8.48 14.02
C ASN A 104 11.49 -8.49 13.40
N SER A 105 12.21 -7.36 13.50
CA SER A 105 13.56 -7.14 12.95
C SER A 105 14.58 -8.25 13.18
N MET A 106 14.46 -9.00 14.28
CA MET A 106 15.35 -10.12 14.61
C MET A 106 14.61 -11.46 14.69
N GLY A 107 13.32 -11.51 14.36
CA GLY A 107 12.49 -12.70 14.49
C GLY A 107 12.98 -13.86 13.63
N THR A 108 13.44 -13.58 12.41
CA THR A 108 14.02 -14.58 11.51
C THR A 108 15.29 -15.23 12.07
N ILE A 109 16.01 -14.55 12.96
CA ILE A 109 17.25 -15.03 13.59
C ILE A 109 16.96 -15.67 14.95
N GLN A 110 16.18 -15.00 15.79
CA GLN A 110 15.94 -15.39 17.18
C GLN A 110 14.91 -16.52 17.30
N GLN A 111 13.99 -16.64 16.34
CA GLN A 111 12.89 -17.59 16.39
C GLN A 111 12.43 -18.02 14.97
N PRO A 112 13.34 -18.56 14.13
CA PRO A 112 13.07 -18.91 12.73
C PRO A 112 11.87 -19.85 12.57
N ASP A 113 11.75 -20.88 13.41
CA ASP A 113 10.64 -21.84 13.35
C ASP A 113 9.28 -21.18 13.61
N SER A 114 9.24 -20.25 14.57
CA SER A 114 8.04 -19.45 14.86
C SER A 114 7.69 -18.58 13.66
N THR A 115 8.68 -17.87 13.10
CA THR A 115 8.48 -17.04 11.91
C THR A 115 7.96 -17.85 10.72
N ILE A 116 8.58 -18.99 10.41
CA ILE A 116 8.14 -19.88 9.32
C ILE A 116 6.71 -20.37 9.55
N LYS A 117 6.40 -20.83 10.77
CA LYS A 117 5.06 -21.35 11.12
C LYS A 117 3.99 -20.27 10.96
N TYR A 118 4.19 -19.10 11.55
CA TYR A 118 3.15 -18.06 11.55
C TYR A 118 3.08 -17.29 10.23
N ALA A 119 4.18 -17.18 9.49
CA ALA A 119 4.16 -16.75 8.09
C ALA A 119 3.23 -17.65 7.26
N LYS A 120 3.39 -18.99 7.36
CA LYS A 120 2.54 -19.94 6.65
C LYS A 120 1.07 -19.79 7.01
N LEU A 121 0.76 -19.76 8.31
CA LEU A 121 -0.62 -19.65 8.79
C LEU A 121 -1.29 -18.32 8.35
N LEU A 122 -0.57 -17.21 8.43
CA LEU A 122 -1.06 -15.92 7.95
C LEU A 122 -1.23 -15.92 6.43
N CYS A 123 -0.29 -16.45 5.66
CA CYS A 123 -0.43 -16.57 4.20
C CYS A 123 -1.65 -17.40 3.80
N GLN A 124 -1.93 -18.50 4.49
CA GLN A 124 -3.13 -19.31 4.26
C GLN A 124 -4.42 -18.50 4.50
N LEU A 125 -4.47 -17.74 5.61
CA LEU A 125 -5.61 -16.86 5.91
C LEU A 125 -5.79 -15.73 4.89
N ILE A 126 -4.70 -15.13 4.44
CA ILE A 126 -4.70 -14.06 3.44
C ILE A 126 -5.29 -14.59 2.13
N LYS A 127 -4.79 -15.74 1.66
CA LYS A 127 -5.26 -16.38 0.44
C LYS A 127 -6.72 -16.82 0.52
N SER A 128 -7.15 -17.41 1.64
CA SER A 128 -8.55 -17.80 1.84
C SER A 128 -9.50 -16.60 1.88
N SER A 129 -8.98 -15.41 2.20
CA SER A 129 -9.72 -14.14 2.15
C SER A 129 -9.69 -13.46 0.76
N GLY A 130 -9.09 -14.11 -0.25
CA GLY A 130 -8.99 -13.60 -1.62
C GLY A 130 -7.85 -12.62 -1.88
N ALA A 131 -6.99 -12.36 -0.88
CA ALA A 131 -5.89 -11.42 -0.98
C ALA A 131 -4.58 -12.12 -1.39
N LYS A 132 -3.63 -11.35 -1.93
CA LYS A 132 -2.27 -11.82 -2.23
C LYS A 132 -1.32 -11.50 -1.07
N PRO A 133 -0.60 -12.50 -0.52
CA PRO A 133 0.40 -12.26 0.52
C PRO A 133 1.69 -11.70 -0.08
N TYR A 134 2.24 -10.69 0.60
CA TYR A 134 3.55 -10.11 0.32
C TYR A 134 4.36 -10.10 1.61
N PHE A 135 5.68 -10.19 1.49
CA PHE A 135 6.59 -10.04 2.62
C PHE A 135 7.42 -8.77 2.47
N TYR A 136 7.37 -7.92 3.49
CA TYR A 136 8.34 -6.85 3.70
C TYR A 136 9.54 -7.47 4.41
N MET A 137 10.65 -7.62 3.68
CA MET A 137 11.91 -8.10 4.25
C MET A 137 12.61 -6.97 5.02
N THR A 138 12.91 -7.21 6.30
CA THR A 138 13.66 -6.24 7.10
C THR A 138 15.15 -6.29 6.80
N TRP A 139 15.89 -5.29 7.28
CA TRP A 139 17.35 -5.23 7.28
C TRP A 139 17.92 -5.71 8.62
N ALA A 140 19.16 -6.17 8.58
CA ALA A 140 19.98 -6.40 9.75
C ALA A 140 20.21 -5.09 10.52
N ARG A 141 20.29 -5.18 11.85
CA ARG A 141 20.61 -4.02 12.68
C ARG A 141 22.07 -3.64 12.48
N GLU A 142 22.38 -2.35 12.54
CA GLU A 142 23.72 -1.79 12.34
C GLU A 142 24.83 -2.48 13.15
N LYS A 143 24.53 -2.91 14.38
CA LYS A 143 25.51 -3.59 15.26
C LYS A 143 25.75 -5.06 14.91
N VAL A 144 24.89 -5.65 14.08
CA VAL A 144 24.95 -7.07 13.70
C VAL A 144 24.67 -7.25 12.20
N PRO A 145 25.42 -6.55 11.31
CA PRO A 145 25.18 -6.56 9.87
C PRO A 145 25.35 -7.96 9.26
N GLN A 146 26.14 -8.83 9.90
CA GLN A 146 26.37 -10.22 9.47
C GLN A 146 25.11 -11.08 9.37
N TYR A 147 23.98 -10.65 9.95
CA TYR A 147 22.72 -11.39 9.87
C TYR A 147 21.91 -11.13 8.59
N GLN A 148 22.33 -10.22 7.71
CA GLN A 148 21.53 -9.87 6.54
C GLN A 148 21.28 -11.09 5.63
N ASP A 149 22.31 -11.88 5.36
CA ASP A 149 22.18 -13.10 4.54
C ASP A 149 21.16 -14.09 5.14
N GLU A 150 21.19 -14.29 6.46
CA GLU A 150 20.26 -15.20 7.14
C GLU A 150 18.83 -14.65 7.14
N ILE A 151 18.64 -13.34 7.36
CA ILE A 151 17.35 -12.67 7.23
C ILE A 151 16.79 -12.90 5.81
N THR A 152 17.60 -12.65 4.79
CA THR A 152 17.22 -12.78 3.38
C THR A 152 16.88 -14.22 3.02
N ASN A 153 17.64 -15.19 3.52
CA ASN A 153 17.37 -16.61 3.31
C ASN A 153 16.03 -17.04 3.91
N VAL A 154 15.72 -16.64 5.15
CA VAL A 154 14.44 -16.97 5.79
C VAL A 154 13.27 -16.33 5.04
N TYR A 155 13.38 -15.04 4.69
CA TYR A 155 12.34 -14.33 3.96
C TYR A 155 12.10 -14.90 2.56
N SER A 156 13.17 -15.21 1.83
CA SER A 156 13.10 -15.87 0.51
C SER A 156 12.43 -17.24 0.61
N LYS A 157 12.78 -18.02 1.64
CA LYS A 157 12.17 -19.33 1.90
C LYS A 157 10.67 -19.20 2.17
N ILE A 158 10.26 -18.36 3.12
CA ILE A 158 8.82 -18.23 3.45
C ILE A 158 8.02 -17.63 2.30
N ALA A 159 8.61 -16.75 1.49
CA ALA A 159 7.94 -16.22 0.30
C ALA A 159 7.71 -17.31 -0.73
N LYS A 160 8.75 -18.08 -1.07
CA LYS A 160 8.68 -19.21 -2.01
C LYS A 160 7.69 -20.27 -1.54
N ASP A 161 7.85 -20.77 -0.31
CA ASP A 161 7.04 -21.87 0.23
C ASP A 161 5.54 -21.53 0.31
N ASN A 162 5.22 -20.24 0.44
CA ASN A 162 3.86 -19.77 0.55
C ASN A 162 3.35 -19.10 -0.73
N GLY A 163 4.07 -19.16 -1.85
CA GLY A 163 3.69 -18.47 -3.10
C GLY A 163 3.31 -17.00 -2.87
N ALA A 164 4.12 -16.31 -2.06
CA ALA A 164 3.99 -14.91 -1.72
C ALA A 164 5.07 -14.09 -2.43
N ILE A 165 4.83 -12.80 -2.62
CA ILE A 165 5.81 -11.91 -3.25
C ILE A 165 6.75 -11.36 -2.18
N LEU A 166 8.06 -11.47 -2.40
CA LEU A 166 9.07 -10.86 -1.55
C LEU A 166 9.34 -9.42 -2.01
N VAL A 167 9.29 -8.47 -1.08
CA VAL A 167 9.74 -7.09 -1.26
C VAL A 167 11.06 -6.93 -0.48
N PRO A 168 12.22 -6.92 -1.17
CA PRO A 168 13.53 -7.03 -0.52
C PRO A 168 14.03 -5.69 0.04
N VAL A 169 13.28 -5.06 0.95
CA VAL A 169 13.60 -3.73 1.48
C VAL A 169 14.96 -3.70 2.18
N GLY A 170 15.35 -4.79 2.85
CA GLY A 170 16.63 -4.88 3.56
C GLY A 170 17.89 -4.99 2.68
N GLU A 171 17.73 -5.20 1.36
CA GLU A 171 18.85 -5.30 0.40
C GLU A 171 18.98 -4.04 -0.49
N ALA A 172 18.15 -3.01 -0.23
CA ALA A 172 18.06 -1.81 -1.05
C ALA A 172 19.00 -0.69 -0.61
#